data_AF-A0A959L0A5-F1
#
_entry.id   AF-A0A959L0A5-F1
#
_cell.length_a   1.000
_cell.length_b   1.000
_cell.length_c   1.000
_cell.angle_alpha   90.00
_cell.angle_beta   90.00
_cell.angle_gamma   90.00
#
_symmetry.space_group_name_H-M   'P 1'
#
loop_
_entity.id
_entity.type
_entity.pdbx_description
1 polymer ?
#
loop_
_entity_poly.entity_id
_entity_poly.type
_entity_poly.pdbx_seq_one_letter_code
_entity_poly.pdbx_strand_id
1 'polypeptide(L)'
;LLVFASTVLVGLWANVPFAMAPGMGLNAFFTYTVVIGQNIPWQTALGIVFLSGVLFLILTFLGIQEKLIDAIPTSLRAAMGAGIGLFIALIGLKKLNLVVDSPATLITLGSFTPEVIIGCLSFLVMVVLDIRKVRGAILWGIVFGTVAGLIFSEVQLPHTLISLPPSIDPVLFKLDIVSAFQWSFIGVIFTFMFVDLFDSIGTILACSAEAGLIKEDGKLPEMNPVLKADATATILGGLLGSSTTTTYIESASGIAAGGRTGLTSIFTGVFFLVALFFSPIISIVPEYAIAPALIMVGAYMIKQINSIDFKDLSKVVPAFLTMILMPMTYSISNGLAFGFISYPLIAIVTGRGKEISIALWVISLAAILMLLLKNH
;
A
#
# COMPACT_ATOMS: atom_id res chain seq x y z
N LEU A 1 -16.01 3.49 6.82
CA LEU A 1 -16.29 2.61 7.99
C LEU A 1 -15.05 1.85 8.43
N LEU A 2 -14.40 1.07 7.56
CA LEU A 2 -13.17 0.36 7.90
C LEU A 2 -12.09 1.27 8.50
N VAL A 3 -11.73 2.36 7.81
CA VAL A 3 -10.74 3.35 8.28
C VAL A 3 -11.07 3.89 9.68
N PHE A 4 -12.35 4.16 9.95
CA PHE A 4 -12.80 4.57 11.29
C PHE A 4 -12.54 3.47 12.32
N ALA A 5 -13.01 2.25 12.04
CA ALA A 5 -12.90 1.13 12.97
C ALA A 5 -11.44 0.73 13.24
N SER A 6 -10.62 0.61 12.20
CA SER A 6 -9.19 0.26 12.31
C SER A 6 -8.39 1.34 13.01
N THR A 7 -8.61 2.61 12.68
CA THR A 7 -7.88 3.73 13.28
C THR A 7 -8.26 3.92 14.75
N VAL A 8 -9.53 3.77 15.10
CA VAL A 8 -9.96 3.80 16.52
C VAL A 8 -9.40 2.58 17.26
N LEU A 9 -9.39 1.40 16.64
CA LEU A 9 -8.84 0.17 17.23
C LEU A 9 -7.36 0.34 17.59
N VAL A 10 -6.52 0.82 16.66
CA VAL A 10 -5.09 1.02 16.97
C VAL A 10 -4.89 2.13 18.01
N GLY A 11 -5.70 3.18 17.97
CA GLY A 11 -5.66 4.25 18.97
C GLY A 11 -5.99 3.76 20.39
N LEU A 12 -6.96 2.86 20.54
CA LEU A 12 -7.35 2.30 21.84
C LEU A 12 -6.44 1.15 22.29
N TRP A 13 -6.02 0.29 21.36
CA TRP A 13 -5.28 -0.93 21.69
C TRP A 13 -3.79 -0.68 21.83
N ALA A 14 -3.19 0.06 20.91
CA ALA A 14 -1.76 0.31 20.89
C ALA A 14 -1.39 1.74 21.35
N ASN A 15 -2.35 2.65 21.53
CA ASN A 15 -2.09 4.03 21.98
C ASN A 15 -1.04 4.81 21.15
N VAL A 16 -0.95 4.51 19.86
CA VAL A 16 -0.03 5.18 18.92
C VAL A 16 -0.80 6.14 17.99
N PRO A 17 -0.19 7.26 17.54
CA PRO A 17 -0.83 8.27 16.70
C PRO A 17 -0.88 7.87 15.21
N PHE A 18 -1.27 6.62 14.92
CA PHE A 18 -1.30 6.08 13.56
C PHE A 18 -2.71 6.07 12.98
N ALA A 19 -2.86 6.51 11.73
CA ALA A 19 -4.04 6.26 10.93
C ALA A 19 -3.92 4.91 10.24
N MET A 20 -5.00 4.12 10.23
CA MET A 20 -5.07 2.84 9.56
C MET A 20 -6.07 2.89 8.42
N ALA A 21 -5.65 2.54 7.22
CA ALA A 21 -6.50 2.54 6.04
C ALA A 21 -6.01 1.52 5.01
N PRO A 22 -6.79 1.21 3.95
CA PRO A 22 -6.40 0.22 2.97
C PRO A 22 -5.05 0.55 2.33
N GLY A 23 -4.06 -0.35 2.46
CA GLY A 23 -2.71 -0.09 1.97
C GLY A 23 -2.72 0.16 0.47
N MET A 24 -2.21 1.29 0.00
CA MET A 24 -2.36 1.69 -1.41
C MET A 24 -1.73 0.68 -2.38
N GLY A 25 -0.62 0.07 -1.99
CA GLY A 25 0.03 -1.00 -2.75
C GLY A 25 -0.79 -2.29 -2.77
N LEU A 26 -1.32 -2.68 -1.62
CA LEU A 26 -2.14 -3.88 -1.47
C LEU A 26 -3.52 -3.75 -2.14
N ASN A 27 -4.09 -2.54 -2.12
CA ASN A 27 -5.32 -2.23 -2.83
C ASN A 27 -5.11 -2.29 -4.35
N ALA A 28 -3.99 -1.77 -4.83
CA ALA A 28 -3.58 -1.94 -6.22
C ALA A 28 -3.37 -3.43 -6.58
N PHE A 29 -2.68 -4.19 -5.73
CA PHE A 29 -2.49 -5.62 -5.93
C PHE A 29 -3.82 -6.39 -5.99
N PHE A 30 -4.74 -6.08 -5.07
CA PHE A 30 -6.09 -6.63 -5.03
C PHE A 30 -6.84 -6.37 -6.33
N THR A 31 -7.00 -5.10 -6.71
CA THR A 31 -7.83 -4.73 -7.86
C THR A 31 -7.19 -5.17 -9.17
N TYR A 32 -5.91 -4.85 -9.37
CA TYR A 32 -5.29 -4.92 -10.67
C TYR A 32 -4.61 -6.25 -10.96
N THR A 33 -4.03 -6.90 -9.95
CA THR A 33 -3.36 -8.18 -10.16
C THR A 33 -4.31 -9.35 -9.92
N VAL A 34 -5.04 -9.35 -8.80
CA VAL A 34 -5.87 -10.51 -8.40
C VAL A 34 -7.25 -10.47 -9.07
N VAL A 35 -7.99 -9.38 -8.93
CA VAL A 35 -9.35 -9.31 -9.48
C VAL A 35 -9.33 -9.19 -11.00
N ILE A 36 -8.65 -8.18 -11.53
CA ILE A 36 -8.61 -7.93 -12.98
C ILE A 36 -7.60 -8.87 -13.67
N GLY A 37 -6.35 -8.89 -13.19
CA GLY A 37 -5.26 -9.61 -13.87
C GLY A 37 -5.39 -11.12 -13.88
N GLN A 38 -5.91 -11.73 -12.80
CA GLN A 38 -6.15 -13.17 -12.70
C GLN A 38 -7.61 -13.57 -12.91
N ASN A 39 -8.49 -12.59 -13.19
CA ASN A 39 -9.92 -12.78 -13.40
C ASN A 39 -10.61 -13.51 -12.22
N ILE A 40 -10.16 -13.25 -10.99
CA ILE A 40 -10.74 -13.81 -9.77
C ILE A 40 -11.90 -12.92 -9.32
N PRO A 41 -13.09 -13.47 -9.03
CA PRO A 41 -14.18 -12.68 -8.48
C PRO A 41 -13.76 -11.90 -7.22
N TRP A 42 -14.14 -10.63 -7.12
CA TRP A 42 -13.73 -9.78 -6.00
C TRP A 42 -14.18 -10.33 -4.64
N GLN A 43 -15.28 -11.07 -4.59
CA GLN A 43 -15.75 -11.79 -3.40
C GLN A 43 -14.74 -12.86 -2.94
N THR A 44 -14.22 -13.65 -3.88
CA THR A 44 -13.16 -14.63 -3.60
C THR A 44 -11.87 -13.93 -3.20
N ALA A 45 -11.52 -12.81 -3.85
CA ALA A 45 -10.36 -12.02 -3.47
C ALA A 45 -10.50 -11.44 -2.04
N LEU A 46 -11.69 -11.03 -1.60
CA LEU A 46 -11.94 -10.64 -0.21
C LEU A 46 -11.77 -11.83 0.75
N GLY A 47 -12.17 -13.03 0.33
CA GLY A 47 -11.91 -14.26 1.07
C GLY A 47 -10.40 -14.52 1.24
N ILE A 48 -9.61 -14.29 0.19
CA ILE A 48 -8.14 -14.37 0.22
C ILE A 48 -7.57 -13.36 1.20
N VAL A 49 -8.02 -12.09 1.16
CA VAL A 49 -7.61 -11.03 2.10
C VAL A 49 -7.94 -11.41 3.55
N PHE A 50 -9.15 -11.95 3.79
CA PHE A 50 -9.56 -12.42 5.10
C PHE A 50 -8.66 -13.54 5.62
N LEU A 51 -8.42 -14.58 4.80
CA LEU A 51 -7.54 -15.70 5.17
C LEU A 51 -6.10 -15.24 5.40
N SER A 52 -5.61 -14.31 4.58
CA SER A 52 -4.31 -13.67 4.77
C SER A 52 -4.23 -12.95 6.13
N GLY A 53 -5.25 -12.16 6.49
CA GLY A 53 -5.33 -11.50 7.78
C GLY A 53 -5.37 -12.46 8.96
N VAL A 54 -6.12 -13.56 8.84
CA VAL A 54 -6.16 -14.62 9.87
C VAL A 54 -4.80 -15.27 10.05
N LEU A 55 -4.13 -15.64 8.95
CA LEU A 55 -2.78 -16.21 9.00
C LEU A 55 -1.79 -15.22 9.60
N PHE A 56 -1.86 -13.95 9.19
CA PHE A 56 -1.02 -12.90 9.74
C PHE A 56 -1.23 -12.77 11.26
N LEU A 57 -2.48 -12.69 11.71
CA LEU A 57 -2.82 -12.60 13.13
C LEU A 57 -2.27 -13.81 13.92
N ILE A 58 -2.37 -15.02 13.37
CA ILE A 58 -1.79 -16.23 13.98
C ILE A 58 -0.26 -16.09 14.11
N LEU A 59 0.44 -15.69 13.04
CA LEU A 59 1.89 -15.49 13.08
C LEU A 59 2.31 -14.40 14.08
N THR A 60 1.51 -13.34 14.21
CA THR A 60 1.70 -12.27 15.18
C THR A 60 1.56 -12.78 16.61
N PHE A 61 0.58 -13.65 16.90
CA PHE A 61 0.45 -14.28 18.20
C PHE A 61 1.60 -15.26 18.51
N LEU A 62 2.12 -15.95 17.50
CA LEU A 62 3.26 -16.88 17.64
C LEU A 62 4.62 -16.15 17.76
N GLY A 63 4.68 -14.83 17.58
CA GLY A 63 5.91 -14.05 17.64
C GLY A 63 6.90 -14.36 16.50
N ILE A 64 6.42 -14.97 15.41
CA ILE A 64 7.26 -15.34 14.26
C ILE A 64 7.66 -14.11 13.43
N GLN A 65 6.85 -13.04 13.49
CA GLN A 65 7.06 -11.81 12.74
C GLN A 65 8.40 -11.12 13.01
N GLU A 66 8.86 -11.06 14.26
CA GLU A 66 10.15 -10.44 14.59
C GLU A 66 11.31 -11.19 13.91
N LYS A 67 11.26 -12.53 13.92
CA LYS A 67 12.24 -13.37 13.24
C LYS A 67 12.18 -13.22 11.71
N LEU A 68 10.99 -13.01 11.15
CA LEU A 68 10.83 -12.74 9.72
C LEU A 68 11.39 -11.37 9.33
N ILE A 69 11.23 -10.35 10.18
CA ILE A 69 11.79 -9.01 9.97
C ILE A 69 13.31 -9.08 9.95
N ASP A 70 13.89 -9.68 10.97
CA ASP A 70 15.34 -9.79 11.14
C ASP A 70 15.98 -10.65 10.04
N ALA A 71 15.21 -11.57 9.47
CA ALA A 71 15.65 -12.43 8.39
C ALA A 71 15.83 -11.71 7.04
N ILE A 72 15.12 -10.59 6.81
CA ILE A 72 15.12 -9.92 5.51
C ILE A 72 16.12 -8.73 5.49
N PRO A 73 17.08 -8.75 4.55
CA PRO A 73 18.01 -7.67 4.35
C PRO A 73 17.32 -6.31 4.22
N THR A 74 17.87 -5.29 4.87
CA THR A 74 17.35 -3.91 4.80
C THR A 74 17.26 -3.41 3.35
N SER A 75 18.15 -3.84 2.47
CA SER A 75 18.10 -3.50 1.05
C SER A 75 16.85 -4.01 0.35
N LEU A 76 16.42 -5.25 0.64
CA LEU A 76 15.18 -5.81 0.10
C LEU A 76 13.97 -5.12 0.72
N ARG A 77 13.94 -4.91 2.04
CA ARG A 77 12.84 -4.18 2.70
C ARG A 77 12.63 -2.79 2.11
N ALA A 78 13.71 -2.04 1.91
CA ALA A 78 13.68 -0.72 1.27
C ALA A 78 13.22 -0.79 -0.20
N ALA A 79 13.69 -1.78 -0.96
CA ALA A 79 13.30 -2.00 -2.34
C ALA A 79 11.82 -2.37 -2.50
N MET A 80 11.24 -3.07 -1.52
CA MET A 80 9.81 -3.40 -1.51
C MET A 80 8.97 -2.12 -1.46
N GLY A 81 9.22 -1.23 -0.51
CA GLY A 81 8.49 0.03 -0.40
C GLY A 81 8.70 0.95 -1.62
N ALA A 82 9.93 1.04 -2.12
CA ALA A 82 10.23 1.82 -3.32
C ALA A 82 9.57 1.23 -4.59
N GLY A 83 9.56 -0.10 -4.74
CA GLY A 83 8.93 -0.80 -5.85
C GLY A 83 7.40 -0.66 -5.85
N ILE A 84 6.77 -0.74 -4.68
CA ILE A 84 5.34 -0.47 -4.50
C ILE A 84 5.04 0.98 -4.88
N GLY A 85 5.87 1.93 -4.46
CA GLY A 85 5.76 3.33 -4.86
C GLY A 85 5.80 3.55 -6.37
N LEU A 86 6.75 2.90 -7.06
CA LEU A 86 6.84 2.92 -8.53
C LEU A 86 5.61 2.30 -9.20
N PHE A 87 5.07 1.21 -8.65
CA PHE A 87 3.86 0.58 -9.16
C PHE A 87 2.62 1.47 -9.01
N ILE A 88 2.43 2.09 -7.85
CA ILE A 88 1.33 3.05 -7.60
C ILE A 88 1.46 4.28 -8.51
N ALA A 89 2.68 4.79 -8.71
CA ALA A 89 2.93 5.89 -9.63
C ALA A 89 2.55 5.52 -11.07
N LEU A 90 2.89 4.31 -11.55
CA LEU A 90 2.46 3.82 -12.85
C LEU A 90 0.92 3.74 -12.97
N ILE A 91 0.23 3.31 -11.93
CA ILE A 91 -1.24 3.30 -11.90
C ILE A 91 -1.80 4.72 -12.00
N GLY A 92 -1.23 5.68 -11.26
CA GLY A 92 -1.60 7.09 -11.36
C GLY A 92 -1.37 7.64 -12.77
N LEU A 93 -0.22 7.36 -13.37
CA LEU A 93 0.10 7.77 -14.74
C LEU A 93 -0.86 7.17 -15.78
N LYS A 94 -1.26 5.90 -15.59
CA LYS A 94 -2.27 5.23 -16.43
C LYS A 94 -3.67 5.83 -16.25
N LYS A 95 -4.11 6.04 -15.02
CA LYS A 95 -5.42 6.67 -14.72
C LYS A 95 -5.53 8.10 -15.26
N LEU A 96 -4.41 8.83 -15.29
CA LEU A 96 -4.33 10.15 -15.90
C LEU A 96 -4.31 10.09 -17.45
N ASN A 97 -4.20 8.91 -18.06
CA ASN A 97 -3.93 8.72 -19.50
C ASN A 97 -2.61 9.36 -19.99
N LEU A 98 -1.67 9.64 -19.08
CA LEU A 98 -0.34 10.14 -19.47
C LEU A 98 0.54 9.00 -19.98
N VAL A 99 0.39 7.80 -19.41
CA VAL A 99 1.03 6.56 -19.88
C VAL A 99 -0.06 5.62 -20.36
N VAL A 100 0.00 5.22 -21.63
CA VAL A 100 -0.97 4.32 -22.28
C VAL A 100 -0.27 3.08 -22.82
N ASP A 101 -1.02 2.01 -23.09
CA ASP A 101 -0.48 0.78 -23.65
C ASP A 101 -0.04 0.95 -25.12
N SER A 102 1.00 0.22 -25.49
CA SER A 102 1.53 0.18 -26.86
C SER A 102 2.00 -1.23 -27.20
N PRO A 103 1.50 -1.85 -28.28
CA PRO A 103 2.01 -3.14 -28.74
C PRO A 103 3.50 -3.12 -29.09
N ALA A 104 4.06 -1.97 -29.47
CA ALA A 104 5.45 -1.84 -29.90
C ALA A 104 6.44 -1.67 -28.73
N THR A 105 6.01 -1.06 -27.62
CA THR A 105 6.91 -0.61 -26.55
C THR A 105 6.42 -0.98 -25.15
N LEU A 106 5.34 -1.76 -25.04
CA LEU A 106 4.54 -2.04 -23.82
C LEU A 106 3.80 -0.81 -23.30
N ILE A 107 4.47 0.32 -23.18
CA ILE A 107 3.92 1.62 -22.78
C ILE A 107 4.37 2.73 -23.72
N THR A 108 3.53 3.76 -23.90
CA THR A 108 3.84 4.98 -24.66
C THR A 108 3.21 6.20 -23.98
N LEU A 109 3.60 7.39 -24.43
CA LEU A 109 3.01 8.65 -23.97
C LEU A 109 1.59 8.79 -24.57
N GLY A 110 0.62 9.12 -23.73
CA GLY A 110 -0.75 9.42 -24.17
C GLY A 110 -0.89 10.80 -24.81
N SER A 111 -2.09 11.11 -25.31
CA SER A 111 -2.41 12.43 -25.85
C SER A 111 -2.63 13.46 -24.74
N PHE A 112 -2.22 14.70 -24.96
CA PHE A 112 -2.45 15.81 -24.01
C PHE A 112 -3.86 16.39 -24.19
N THR A 113 -4.87 15.67 -23.70
CA THR A 113 -6.24 16.18 -23.62
C THR A 113 -6.38 17.20 -22.48
N PRO A 114 -7.45 18.02 -22.44
CA PRO A 114 -7.69 18.95 -21.34
C PRO A 114 -7.61 18.29 -19.95
N GLU A 115 -8.15 17.09 -19.79
CA GLU A 115 -8.13 16.31 -18.55
C GLU A 115 -6.70 15.95 -18.12
N VAL A 116 -5.88 15.50 -19.07
CA VAL A 116 -4.46 15.16 -18.84
C VAL A 116 -3.70 16.42 -18.41
N ILE A 117 -3.96 17.56 -19.06
CA ILE A 117 -3.34 18.85 -18.72
C ILE A 117 -3.76 19.30 -17.33
N ILE A 118 -5.05 19.24 -17.00
CA ILE A 118 -5.57 19.59 -15.67
C ILE A 118 -4.94 18.69 -14.60
N GLY A 119 -4.83 17.39 -14.84
CA GLY A 119 -4.18 16.48 -13.90
C GLY A 119 -2.68 16.76 -13.75
N CYS A 120 -1.96 17.07 -14.84
CA CYS A 120 -0.56 17.50 -14.78
C CYS A 120 -0.39 18.80 -13.97
N LEU A 121 -1.27 19.78 -14.16
CA LEU A 121 -1.27 21.02 -13.39
C LEU A 121 -1.62 20.76 -11.91
N SER A 122 -2.56 19.86 -11.64
CA SER A 122 -2.92 19.43 -10.28
C SER A 122 -1.71 18.80 -9.59
N PHE A 123 -0.97 17.92 -10.28
CA PHE A 123 0.28 17.36 -9.77
C PHE A 123 1.31 18.46 -9.45
N LEU A 124 1.50 19.42 -10.37
CA LEU A 124 2.41 20.54 -10.15
C LEU A 124 2.03 21.37 -8.93
N VAL A 125 0.74 21.65 -8.73
CA VAL A 125 0.22 22.33 -7.54
C VAL A 125 0.55 21.53 -6.27
N MET A 126 0.32 20.21 -6.26
CA MET A 126 0.68 19.35 -5.11
C MET A 126 2.17 19.47 -4.78
N VAL A 127 3.04 19.35 -5.79
CA VAL A 127 4.50 19.43 -5.61
C VAL A 127 4.92 20.79 -5.08
N VAL A 128 4.44 21.89 -5.67
CA VAL A 128 4.80 23.25 -5.26
C VAL A 128 4.36 23.53 -3.82
N LEU A 129 3.14 23.13 -3.45
CA LEU A 129 2.62 23.31 -2.10
C LEU A 129 3.37 22.44 -1.08
N ASP A 130 3.73 21.21 -1.44
CA ASP A 130 4.51 20.31 -0.58
C ASP A 130 5.93 20.84 -0.33
N ILE A 131 6.61 21.34 -1.38
CA ILE A 131 7.93 21.98 -1.24
C ILE A 131 7.84 23.20 -0.33
N ARG A 132 6.75 23.98 -0.43
CA ARG A 132 6.47 25.13 0.45
C ARG A 132 5.95 24.74 1.83
N LYS A 133 5.88 23.44 2.16
CA LYS A 133 5.41 22.93 3.46
C LYS A 133 3.99 23.39 3.82
N VAL A 134 3.14 23.58 2.81
CA VAL A 134 1.71 23.89 3.01
C VAL A 134 0.98 22.63 3.44
N ARG A 135 0.25 22.71 4.56
CA ARG A 135 -0.53 21.59 5.09
C ARG A 135 -1.63 21.20 4.10
N GLY A 136 -1.73 19.90 3.80
CA GLY A 136 -2.73 19.37 2.88
C GLY A 136 -2.40 19.60 1.40
N ALA A 137 -1.11 19.64 1.02
CA ALA A 137 -0.68 19.86 -0.37
C ALA A 137 -1.40 18.94 -1.39
N ILE A 138 -1.56 17.65 -1.07
CA ILE A 138 -2.31 16.69 -1.90
C ILE A 138 -3.77 17.12 -2.04
N LEU A 139 -4.43 17.47 -0.92
CA LEU A 139 -5.83 17.90 -0.91
C LEU A 139 -6.04 19.15 -1.76
N TRP A 140 -5.16 20.15 -1.63
CA TRP A 140 -5.23 21.36 -2.46
C TRP A 140 -5.06 21.09 -3.95
N GLY A 141 -4.23 20.12 -4.33
CA GLY A 141 -4.13 19.68 -5.73
C GLY A 141 -5.42 19.02 -6.24
N ILE A 142 -6.05 18.19 -5.43
CA ILE A 142 -7.34 17.56 -5.77
C ILE A 142 -8.42 18.63 -5.93
N VAL A 143 -8.49 19.59 -4.99
CA VAL A 143 -9.43 20.72 -5.05
C VAL A 143 -9.19 21.54 -6.32
N PHE A 144 -7.94 21.86 -6.65
CA PHE A 144 -7.59 22.58 -7.87
C PHE A 144 -8.10 21.84 -9.12
N GLY A 145 -7.80 20.54 -9.25
CA GLY A 145 -8.25 19.74 -10.40
C GLY A 145 -9.77 19.66 -10.51
N THR A 146 -10.46 19.51 -9.38
CA THR A 146 -11.93 19.44 -9.33
C THR A 146 -12.56 20.78 -9.72
N VAL A 147 -12.04 21.90 -9.21
CA VAL A 147 -12.52 23.25 -9.54
C VAL A 147 -12.25 23.59 -11.01
N ALA A 148 -11.09 23.20 -11.55
CA ALA A 148 -10.83 23.31 -12.98
C ALA A 148 -11.86 22.52 -13.80
N GLY A 149 -12.15 21.27 -13.41
CA GLY A 149 -13.20 20.45 -14.05
C GLY A 149 -14.60 21.08 -14.00
N LEU A 150 -14.95 21.77 -12.90
CA LEU A 150 -16.20 22.53 -12.80
C LEU A 150 -16.24 23.71 -13.79
N ILE A 151 -15.13 24.44 -13.96
CA ILE A 151 -15.03 25.59 -14.86
C ILE A 151 -15.18 25.15 -16.33
N PHE A 152 -14.55 24.03 -16.69
CA PHE A 152 -14.63 23.46 -18.05
C PHE A 152 -15.90 22.62 -18.30
N SER A 153 -16.85 22.60 -17.35
CA SER A 153 -18.12 21.86 -17.42
C SER A 153 -17.96 20.33 -17.59
N GLU A 154 -16.82 19.78 -17.17
CA GLU A 154 -16.56 18.34 -17.12
C GLU A 154 -17.10 17.69 -15.84
N VAL A 155 -17.35 18.49 -14.80
CA VAL A 155 -17.85 18.06 -13.50
C VAL A 155 -19.16 18.77 -13.19
N GLN A 156 -20.13 18.04 -12.63
CA GLN A 156 -21.40 18.61 -12.16
C GLN A 156 -21.36 18.81 -10.65
N LEU A 157 -21.91 19.94 -10.17
CA LEU A 157 -22.03 20.20 -8.74
C LEU A 157 -23.01 19.21 -8.09
N PRO A 158 -22.74 18.78 -6.84
CA PRO A 158 -23.63 17.86 -6.16
C PRO A 158 -24.93 18.59 -5.79
N HIS A 159 -26.07 17.92 -5.95
CA HIS A 159 -27.38 18.49 -5.60
C HIS A 159 -27.55 18.74 -4.09
N THR A 160 -26.81 18.00 -3.27
CA THR A 160 -26.79 18.13 -1.81
C THR A 160 -25.35 18.09 -1.30
N LEU A 161 -25.06 18.86 -0.25
CA LEU A 161 -23.72 18.87 0.36
C LEU A 161 -23.56 17.77 1.42
N ILE A 162 -24.66 17.40 2.07
CA ILE A 162 -24.71 16.42 3.15
C ILE A 162 -25.75 15.37 2.78
N SER A 163 -25.37 14.10 2.90
CA SER A 163 -26.28 12.96 2.80
C SER A 163 -26.06 11.99 3.95
N LEU A 164 -26.98 11.06 4.12
CA LEU A 164 -26.68 9.87 4.90
C LEU A 164 -25.52 9.11 4.24
N PRO A 165 -24.61 8.50 5.01
CA PRO A 165 -23.58 7.62 4.48
C PRO A 165 -24.18 6.56 3.54
N PRO A 166 -23.49 6.23 2.43
CA PRO A 166 -23.91 5.13 1.55
C PRO A 166 -24.07 3.82 2.33
N SER A 167 -25.05 2.99 1.94
CA SER A 167 -25.26 1.70 2.58
C SER A 167 -24.04 0.79 2.36
N ILE A 168 -23.66 0.06 3.41
CA ILE A 168 -22.61 -0.96 3.38
C ILE A 168 -23.14 -2.33 2.88
N ASP A 169 -24.46 -2.52 2.79
CA ASP A 169 -25.10 -3.79 2.40
C ASP A 169 -24.53 -4.43 1.10
N PRO A 170 -24.13 -3.67 0.06
CA PRO A 170 -23.60 -4.26 -1.17
C PRO A 170 -22.26 -4.97 -0.99
N VAL A 171 -21.50 -4.66 0.06
CA VAL A 171 -20.12 -5.14 0.27
C VAL A 171 -19.95 -5.90 1.59
N LEU A 172 -20.82 -5.66 2.56
CA LEU A 172 -20.78 -6.28 3.88
C LEU A 172 -20.96 -7.80 3.79
N PHE A 173 -20.02 -8.55 4.36
CA PHE A 173 -20.01 -10.02 4.40
C PHE A 173 -20.18 -10.70 3.03
N LYS A 174 -19.78 -10.02 1.95
CA LYS A 174 -19.79 -10.61 0.59
C LYS A 174 -18.54 -11.43 0.26
N LEU A 175 -17.60 -11.57 1.19
CA LEU A 175 -16.44 -12.43 0.99
C LEU A 175 -16.84 -13.90 0.79
N ASP A 176 -16.14 -14.57 -0.11
CA ASP A 176 -16.27 -16.00 -0.35
C ASP A 176 -15.03 -16.74 0.16
N ILE A 177 -15.10 -17.19 1.42
CA ILE A 177 -14.01 -17.93 2.08
C ILE A 177 -13.88 -19.33 1.48
N VAL A 178 -15.00 -19.95 1.07
CA VAL A 178 -15.00 -21.33 0.57
C VAL A 178 -14.23 -21.41 -0.75
N SER A 179 -14.51 -20.48 -1.66
CA SER A 179 -13.75 -20.38 -2.92
C SER A 179 -12.30 -19.96 -2.67
N ALA A 180 -12.04 -19.10 -1.66
CA ALA A 180 -10.68 -18.66 -1.33
C ALA A 180 -9.80 -19.77 -0.73
N PHE A 181 -10.38 -20.78 -0.08
CA PHE A 181 -9.65 -21.89 0.56
C PHE A 181 -9.14 -22.96 -0.42
N GLN A 182 -9.16 -22.70 -1.72
CA GLN A 182 -8.65 -23.63 -2.73
C GLN A 182 -7.11 -23.63 -2.79
N TRP A 183 -6.53 -24.78 -3.14
CA TRP A 183 -5.08 -24.96 -3.27
C TRP A 183 -4.42 -23.98 -4.23
N SER A 184 -5.13 -23.57 -5.29
CA SER A 184 -4.69 -22.58 -6.28
C SER A 184 -4.42 -21.19 -5.69
N PHE A 185 -5.11 -20.81 -4.61
CA PHE A 185 -5.02 -19.48 -4.02
C PHE A 185 -4.07 -19.39 -2.83
N ILE A 186 -3.52 -20.53 -2.37
CA ILE A 186 -2.55 -20.55 -1.25
C ILE A 186 -1.39 -19.60 -1.51
N GLY A 187 -0.83 -19.61 -2.73
CA GLY A 187 0.26 -18.69 -3.10
C GLY A 187 -0.14 -17.21 -3.04
N VAL A 188 -1.37 -16.87 -3.43
CA VAL A 188 -1.89 -15.50 -3.39
C VAL A 188 -2.15 -15.05 -1.95
N ILE A 189 -2.70 -15.94 -1.10
CA ILE A 189 -2.89 -15.71 0.33
C ILE A 189 -1.55 -15.40 1.00
N PHE A 190 -0.54 -16.25 0.79
CA PHE A 190 0.80 -16.01 1.33
C PHE A 190 1.40 -14.71 0.80
N THR A 191 1.19 -14.39 -0.47
CA THR A 191 1.72 -13.14 -1.04
C THR A 191 1.07 -11.92 -0.40
N PHE A 192 -0.25 -11.89 -0.23
CA PHE A 192 -0.93 -10.82 0.51
C PHE A 192 -0.37 -10.71 1.92
N MET A 193 -0.24 -11.82 2.63
CA MET A 193 0.25 -11.82 4.01
C MET A 193 1.66 -11.25 4.11
N PHE A 194 2.57 -11.64 3.22
CA PHE A 194 3.93 -11.11 3.21
C PHE A 194 3.99 -9.65 2.79
N VAL A 195 3.29 -9.26 1.72
CA VAL A 195 3.24 -7.85 1.30
C VAL A 195 2.68 -6.98 2.44
N ASP A 196 1.60 -7.42 3.08
CA ASP A 196 0.93 -6.73 4.19
C ASP A 196 1.86 -6.62 5.39
N LEU A 197 2.47 -7.74 5.81
CA LEU A 197 3.45 -7.77 6.89
C LEU A 197 4.55 -6.71 6.67
N PHE A 198 5.21 -6.71 5.51
CA PHE A 198 6.32 -5.82 5.25
C PHE A 198 5.91 -4.36 5.01
N ASP A 199 4.77 -4.12 4.37
CA ASP A 199 4.21 -2.77 4.22
C ASP A 199 3.91 -2.18 5.60
N SER A 200 3.19 -2.92 6.44
CA SER A 200 2.87 -2.53 7.81
C SER A 200 4.12 -2.30 8.65
N ILE A 201 5.11 -3.19 8.61
CA ILE A 201 6.37 -2.97 9.35
C ILE A 201 7.09 -1.71 8.85
N GLY A 202 7.20 -1.53 7.54
CA GLY A 202 7.88 -0.38 6.95
C GLY A 202 7.24 0.94 7.36
N THR A 203 5.91 1.02 7.28
CA THR A 203 5.16 2.23 7.64
C THR A 203 5.11 2.45 9.15
N ILE A 204 4.95 1.40 9.96
CA ILE A 204 5.03 1.48 11.42
C ILE A 204 6.40 2.00 11.85
N LEU A 205 7.50 1.46 11.32
CA LEU A 205 8.85 1.92 11.64
C LEU A 205 9.05 3.38 11.26
N ALA A 206 8.64 3.78 10.05
CA ALA A 206 8.77 5.15 9.58
C ALA A 206 7.95 6.13 10.43
N CYS A 207 6.69 5.82 10.72
CA CYS A 207 5.84 6.66 11.55
C CYS A 207 6.33 6.70 13.01
N SER A 208 6.83 5.58 13.52
CA SER A 208 7.37 5.53 14.89
C SER A 208 8.67 6.31 15.03
N ALA A 209 9.52 6.32 14.00
CA ALA A 209 10.72 7.15 13.96
C ALA A 209 10.34 8.63 14.03
N GLU A 210 9.39 9.05 13.19
CA GLU A 210 8.87 10.43 13.18
C GLU A 210 8.20 10.81 14.52
N ALA A 211 7.57 9.85 15.18
CA ALA A 211 6.91 10.06 16.47
C ALA A 211 7.88 10.08 17.66
N GLY A 212 9.16 9.77 17.46
CA GLY A 212 10.14 9.63 18.53
C GLY A 212 9.86 8.43 19.44
N LEU A 213 9.19 7.39 18.92
CA LEU A 213 8.80 6.19 19.68
C LEU A 213 9.85 5.07 19.59
N ILE A 214 10.86 5.21 18.73
CA ILE A 214 11.97 4.26 18.62
C ILE A 214 12.92 4.48 19.80
N LYS A 215 13.16 3.41 20.59
CA LYS A 215 14.11 3.44 21.72
C LYS A 215 15.56 3.41 21.22
N GLU A 216 16.50 3.75 22.09
CA GLU A 216 17.94 3.81 21.80
C GLU A 216 18.55 2.48 21.31
N ASP A 217 17.89 1.34 21.59
CA ASP A 217 18.27 0.01 21.10
C ASP A 217 17.75 -0.30 19.68
N GLY A 218 17.07 0.66 19.04
CA GLY A 218 16.45 0.50 17.72
C GLY A 218 15.17 -0.32 17.74
N LYS A 219 14.69 -0.77 18.91
CA LYS A 219 13.46 -1.57 19.04
C LYS A 219 12.25 -0.69 19.31
N LEU A 220 11.14 -1.09 18.70
CA LEU A 220 9.84 -0.49 18.94
C LEU A 220 9.22 -1.10 20.21
N PRO A 221 8.94 -0.31 21.26
CA PRO A 221 8.33 -0.83 22.49
C PRO A 221 6.94 -1.45 22.27
N GLU A 222 6.23 -1.08 21.20
CA GLU A 222 4.83 -1.45 20.95
C GLU A 222 4.57 -2.06 19.57
N MET A 223 5.58 -2.67 18.94
CA MET A 223 5.39 -3.27 17.60
C MET A 223 4.33 -4.38 17.59
N ASN A 224 4.31 -5.22 18.63
CA ASN A 224 3.39 -6.35 18.71
C ASN A 224 1.90 -5.93 18.84
N PRO A 225 1.52 -4.98 19.73
CA PRO A 225 0.15 -4.43 19.74
C PRO A 225 -0.29 -3.82 18.43
N VAL A 226 0.57 -3.03 17.76
CA VAL A 226 0.23 -2.40 16.49
C VAL A 226 0.01 -3.45 15.39
N LEU A 227 0.90 -4.44 15.27
CA LEU A 227 0.74 -5.54 14.30
C LEU A 227 -0.50 -6.40 14.56
N LYS A 228 -0.91 -6.58 15.83
CA LYS A 228 -2.19 -7.25 16.16
C LYS A 228 -3.39 -6.42 15.70
N ALA A 229 -3.37 -5.12 15.95
CA ALA A 229 -4.42 -4.21 15.48
C ALA A 229 -4.48 -4.17 13.95
N ASP A 230 -3.33 -4.17 13.28
CA ASP A 230 -3.17 -4.20 11.83
C ASP A 230 -3.77 -5.48 11.21
N ALA A 231 -3.35 -6.66 11.68
CA ALA A 231 -3.90 -7.94 11.23
C ALA A 231 -5.42 -8.04 11.50
N THR A 232 -5.88 -7.54 12.64
CA THR A 232 -7.32 -7.48 12.97
C THR A 232 -8.05 -6.55 12.02
N ALA A 233 -7.47 -5.40 11.68
CA ALA A 233 -8.01 -4.46 10.71
C ALA A 233 -8.07 -5.06 9.31
N THR A 234 -7.08 -5.85 8.89
CA THR A 234 -7.12 -6.60 7.63
C THR A 234 -8.25 -7.63 7.60
N ILE A 235 -8.49 -8.37 8.68
CA ILE A 235 -9.64 -9.28 8.81
C ILE A 235 -10.96 -8.51 8.68
N LEU A 236 -11.08 -7.37 9.39
CA LEU A 236 -12.23 -6.48 9.26
C LEU A 236 -12.37 -5.91 7.84
N GLY A 237 -11.26 -5.67 7.14
CA GLY A 237 -11.23 -5.25 5.75
C GLY A 237 -11.97 -6.23 4.87
N GLY A 238 -11.60 -7.51 4.91
CA GLY A 238 -12.29 -8.57 4.16
C GLY A 238 -13.77 -8.67 4.49
N LEU A 239 -14.16 -8.51 5.77
CA LEU A 239 -15.56 -8.57 6.22
C LEU A 239 -16.39 -7.35 5.77
N LEU A 240 -15.78 -6.16 5.77
CA LEU A 240 -16.42 -4.91 5.37
C LEU A 240 -16.29 -4.63 3.85
N GLY A 241 -15.75 -5.57 3.09
CA GLY A 241 -15.64 -5.50 1.64
C GLY A 241 -14.52 -4.59 1.11
N SER A 242 -13.41 -4.54 1.83
CA SER A 242 -12.19 -3.81 1.46
C SER A 242 -10.97 -4.73 1.41
N SER A 243 -9.87 -4.21 0.87
CA SER A 243 -8.57 -4.89 0.85
C SER A 243 -7.89 -4.83 2.23
N THR A 244 -6.65 -5.31 2.31
CA THR A 244 -5.85 -5.31 3.55
C THR A 244 -5.66 -3.88 4.08
N THR A 245 -5.70 -3.74 5.40
CA THR A 245 -5.57 -2.45 6.08
C THR A 245 -4.20 -2.36 6.72
N THR A 246 -3.51 -1.25 6.48
CA THR A 246 -2.18 -1.00 7.03
C THR A 246 -2.08 0.38 7.68
N THR A 247 -1.00 0.61 8.41
CA THR A 247 -0.62 1.94 8.90
C THR A 247 -0.28 2.86 7.74
N TYR A 248 -0.93 4.02 7.66
CA TYR A 248 -0.69 5.00 6.61
C TYR A 248 0.55 5.84 6.90
N ILE A 249 1.43 5.94 5.91
CA ILE A 249 2.66 6.74 5.99
C ILE A 249 2.35 8.23 6.18
N GLU A 250 1.18 8.68 5.73
CA GLU A 250 0.66 10.03 5.91
C GLU A 250 0.47 10.40 7.39
N SER A 251 0.37 9.41 8.28
CA SER A 251 0.38 9.61 9.73
C SER A 251 1.61 10.41 10.18
N ALA A 252 2.74 10.28 9.48
CA ALA A 252 3.95 11.07 9.73
C ALA A 252 3.68 12.59 9.68
N SER A 253 2.76 13.07 8.83
CA SER A 253 2.40 14.48 8.77
C SER A 253 1.59 14.94 10.00
N GLY A 254 0.68 14.08 10.49
CA GLY A 254 -0.06 14.33 11.72
C GLY A 254 0.84 14.28 12.96
N ILE A 255 1.81 13.37 12.94
CA ILE A 255 2.86 13.27 13.96
C ILE A 255 3.75 14.52 13.94
N ALA A 256 4.22 14.98 12.79
CA ALA A 256 5.00 16.20 12.67
C ALA A 256 4.22 17.44 13.17
N ALA A 257 2.88 17.42 13.08
CA ALA A 257 2.02 18.47 13.63
C ALA A 257 1.78 18.38 15.16
N GLY A 258 2.36 17.38 15.84
CA GLY A 258 2.30 17.21 17.30
C GLY A 258 1.52 15.98 17.78
N GLY A 259 1.03 15.11 16.88
CA GLY A 259 0.38 13.86 17.26
C GLY A 259 1.34 12.90 17.97
N ARG A 260 0.99 12.42 19.17
CA ARG A 260 1.88 11.59 20.00
C ARG A 260 1.21 10.37 20.64
N THR A 261 -0.12 10.33 20.71
CA THR A 261 -0.86 9.27 21.40
C THR A 261 -2.00 8.75 20.53
N GLY A 262 -2.61 7.64 20.96
CA GLY A 262 -3.80 7.07 20.32
C GLY A 262 -5.01 8.00 20.27
N LEU A 263 -5.03 9.06 21.09
CA LEU A 263 -6.06 10.09 21.00
C LEU A 263 -6.08 10.76 19.60
N THR A 264 -4.90 10.97 19.01
CA THR A 264 -4.78 11.47 17.63
C THR A 264 -5.44 10.53 16.64
N SER A 265 -5.26 9.22 16.79
CA SER A 265 -5.91 8.20 15.96
C SER A 265 -7.41 8.21 16.16
N ILE A 266 -7.90 8.24 17.40
CA ILE A 266 -9.35 8.26 17.68
C ILE A 266 -10.04 9.43 16.97
N PHE A 267 -9.50 10.65 17.09
CA PHE A 267 -10.04 11.82 16.38
C PHE A 267 -9.94 11.68 14.86
N THR A 268 -8.82 11.16 14.35
CA THR A 268 -8.65 10.89 12.92
C THR A 268 -9.73 9.94 12.40
N GLY A 269 -9.96 8.84 13.11
CA GLY A 269 -11.02 7.88 12.80
C GLY A 269 -12.40 8.56 12.82
N VAL A 270 -12.72 9.32 13.87
CA VAL A 270 -13.99 10.05 13.98
C VAL A 270 -14.17 11.02 12.81
N PHE A 271 -13.14 11.73 12.38
CA PHE A 271 -13.23 12.59 11.20
C PHE A 271 -13.45 11.80 9.91
N PHE A 272 -12.89 10.60 9.77
CA PHE A 272 -13.24 9.70 8.66
C PHE A 272 -14.69 9.23 8.71
N LEU A 273 -15.27 9.04 9.90
CA LEU A 273 -16.69 8.73 10.05
C LEU A 273 -17.57 9.91 9.65
N VAL A 274 -17.21 11.13 10.10
CA VAL A 274 -17.89 12.38 9.73
C VAL A 274 -17.79 12.63 8.22
N ALA A 275 -16.65 12.31 7.60
CA ALA A 275 -16.45 12.47 6.16
C ALA A 275 -17.46 11.68 5.31
N LEU A 276 -18.03 10.59 5.83
CA LEU A 276 -19.06 9.81 5.12
C LEU A 276 -20.34 10.61 4.86
N PHE A 277 -20.67 11.58 5.71
CA PHE A 277 -21.83 12.45 5.50
C PHE A 277 -21.61 13.45 4.35
N PHE A 278 -20.35 13.68 3.96
CA PHE A 278 -19.95 14.53 2.84
C PHE A 278 -19.66 13.71 1.57
N SER A 279 -20.16 12.47 1.49
CA SER A 279 -19.98 11.64 0.29
C SER A 279 -20.41 12.31 -1.02
N PRO A 280 -21.48 13.15 -1.10
CA PRO A 280 -21.83 13.83 -2.34
C PRO A 280 -20.73 14.76 -2.85
N ILE A 281 -19.99 15.41 -1.95
CA ILE A 281 -18.86 16.29 -2.30
C ILE A 281 -17.66 15.45 -2.77
N ILE A 282 -17.43 14.30 -2.14
CA ILE A 282 -16.32 13.42 -2.52
C ILE A 282 -16.58 12.78 -3.90
N SER A 283 -17.84 12.47 -4.23
CA SER A 283 -18.21 11.80 -5.48
C SER A 283 -18.08 12.68 -6.73
N ILE A 284 -17.98 14.00 -6.61
CA ILE A 284 -17.77 14.89 -7.77
C ILE A 284 -16.31 14.99 -8.20
N VAL A 285 -15.38 14.45 -7.41
CA VAL A 285 -13.95 14.54 -7.73
C VAL A 285 -13.64 13.64 -8.93
N PRO A 286 -13.20 14.21 -10.08
CA PRO A 286 -12.93 13.43 -11.28
C PRO A 286 -11.64 12.62 -11.15
N GLU A 287 -11.52 11.54 -11.92
CA GLU A 287 -10.38 10.63 -11.84
C GLU A 287 -9.04 11.30 -12.16
N TYR A 288 -9.02 12.25 -13.12
CA TYR A 288 -7.82 13.02 -13.46
C TYR A 288 -7.34 13.96 -12.34
N ALA A 289 -8.19 14.29 -11.35
CA ALA A 289 -7.80 15.07 -10.17
C ALA A 289 -7.24 14.18 -9.04
N ILE A 290 -7.66 12.90 -8.99
CA ILE A 290 -7.20 11.92 -7.99
C ILE A 290 -5.90 11.24 -8.45
N ALA A 291 -5.77 10.93 -9.73
CA ALA A 291 -4.62 10.23 -10.30
C ALA A 291 -3.25 10.89 -9.94
N PRO A 292 -3.10 12.23 -9.98
CA PRO A 292 -1.91 12.93 -9.49
C PRO A 292 -1.51 12.62 -8.04
N ALA A 293 -2.48 12.38 -7.16
CA ALA A 293 -2.20 12.05 -5.77
C ALA A 293 -1.47 10.70 -5.66
N LEU A 294 -1.81 9.72 -6.51
CA LEU A 294 -1.10 8.43 -6.57
C LEU A 294 0.36 8.62 -7.00
N ILE A 295 0.61 9.52 -7.97
CA ILE A 295 1.96 9.85 -8.43
C ILE A 295 2.76 10.48 -7.28
N MET A 296 2.14 11.41 -6.53
CA MET A 296 2.76 12.06 -5.37
C MET A 296 3.08 11.06 -4.25
N VAL A 297 2.16 10.14 -3.94
CA VAL A 297 2.38 9.06 -2.96
C VAL A 297 3.53 8.16 -3.40
N GLY A 298 3.57 7.77 -4.68
CA GLY A 298 4.70 7.01 -5.23
C GLY A 298 6.05 7.73 -5.05
N ALA A 299 6.08 9.05 -5.25
CA ALA A 299 7.25 9.89 -5.03
C ALA A 299 7.67 10.00 -3.55
N TYR A 300 6.74 9.83 -2.60
CA TYR A 300 7.10 9.73 -1.18
C TYR A 300 7.66 8.35 -0.84
N MET A 301 7.06 7.28 -1.36
CA MET A 301 7.48 5.90 -1.06
C MET A 301 8.86 5.57 -1.64
N ILE A 302 9.22 6.12 -2.81
CA ILE A 302 10.54 5.88 -3.41
C ILE A 302 11.70 6.38 -2.55
N LYS A 303 11.48 7.32 -1.61
CA LYS A 303 12.52 7.81 -0.69
C LYS A 303 13.16 6.70 0.15
N GLN A 304 12.47 5.58 0.35
CA GLN A 304 13.00 4.41 1.05
C GLN A 304 14.28 3.85 0.40
N ILE A 305 14.49 4.11 -0.89
CA ILE A 305 15.69 3.70 -1.62
C ILE A 305 16.99 4.25 -0.99
N ASN A 306 16.91 5.33 -0.22
CA ASN A 306 18.06 5.90 0.50
C ASN A 306 18.65 4.96 1.56
N SER A 307 17.90 3.95 1.99
CA SER A 307 18.36 2.92 2.93
C SER A 307 19.18 1.81 2.26
N ILE A 308 19.34 1.85 0.93
CA ILE A 308 20.09 0.86 0.16
C ILE A 308 21.54 1.33 0.02
N ASP A 309 22.49 0.47 0.40
CA ASP A 309 23.90 0.72 0.12
C ASP A 309 24.20 0.46 -1.36
N PHE A 310 24.25 1.54 -2.14
CA PHE A 310 24.49 1.49 -3.58
C PHE A 310 25.92 1.07 -3.97
N LYS A 311 26.85 0.96 -3.02
CA LYS A 311 28.21 0.48 -3.30
C LYS A 311 28.30 -1.03 -3.39
N ASP A 312 27.35 -1.75 -2.78
CA ASP A 312 27.34 -3.21 -2.72
C ASP A 312 26.39 -3.79 -3.78
N LEU A 313 26.94 -4.16 -4.94
CA LEU A 313 26.16 -4.75 -6.03
C LEU A 313 25.40 -6.03 -5.63
N SER A 314 25.88 -6.77 -4.63
CA SER A 314 25.18 -7.97 -4.13
C SER A 314 23.82 -7.64 -3.51
N LYS A 315 23.64 -6.40 -3.05
CA LYS A 315 22.40 -5.89 -2.49
C LYS A 315 21.61 -5.04 -3.49
N VAL A 316 22.31 -4.28 -4.33
CA VAL A 316 21.70 -3.41 -5.35
C VAL A 316 20.96 -4.21 -6.40
N VAL A 317 21.54 -5.30 -6.92
CA VAL A 317 20.91 -6.07 -8.01
C VAL A 317 19.57 -6.67 -7.57
N PRO A 318 19.46 -7.37 -6.42
CA PRO A 318 18.17 -7.86 -5.95
C PRO A 318 17.16 -6.75 -5.70
N ALA A 319 17.60 -5.65 -5.07
CA ALA A 319 16.74 -4.49 -4.82
C ALA A 319 16.22 -3.88 -6.12
N PHE A 320 17.09 -3.71 -7.11
CA PHE A 320 16.73 -3.19 -8.43
C PHE A 320 15.69 -4.08 -9.11
N LEU A 321 15.90 -5.41 -9.11
CA LEU A 321 14.95 -6.37 -9.66
C LEU A 321 13.60 -6.30 -8.95
N THR A 322 13.59 -6.18 -7.62
CA THR A 322 12.36 -5.94 -6.85
C THR A 322 11.64 -4.69 -7.31
N MET A 323 12.35 -3.57 -7.45
CA MET A 323 11.74 -2.29 -7.79
C MET A 323 11.22 -2.22 -9.22
N ILE A 324 11.99 -2.69 -10.20
CA ILE A 324 11.65 -2.52 -11.62
C ILE A 324 10.58 -3.52 -12.10
N LEU A 325 10.60 -4.75 -11.59
CA LEU A 325 9.70 -5.79 -12.08
C LEU A 325 8.27 -5.63 -11.57
N MET A 326 8.03 -4.94 -10.45
CA MET A 326 6.68 -4.63 -9.98
C MET A 326 5.86 -3.85 -11.03
N PRO A 327 6.28 -2.64 -11.47
CA PRO A 327 5.58 -1.90 -12.51
C PRO A 327 5.64 -2.59 -13.87
N MET A 328 6.79 -3.13 -14.26
CA MET A 328 6.97 -3.69 -15.61
C MET A 328 6.19 -4.98 -15.85
N THR A 329 5.94 -5.76 -14.81
CA THR A 329 5.11 -6.99 -14.91
C THR A 329 3.70 -6.80 -14.36
N TYR A 330 3.36 -5.57 -13.97
CA TYR A 330 2.08 -5.20 -13.36
C TYR A 330 1.67 -6.13 -12.19
N SER A 331 2.67 -6.59 -11.43
CA SER A 331 2.52 -7.60 -10.39
C SER A 331 3.54 -7.39 -9.29
N ILE A 332 3.04 -7.02 -8.10
CA ILE A 332 3.86 -6.87 -6.90
C ILE A 332 4.53 -8.21 -6.55
N SER A 333 3.77 -9.31 -6.64
CA SER A 333 4.24 -10.67 -6.36
C SER A 333 5.44 -11.07 -7.20
N ASN A 334 5.42 -10.79 -8.51
CA ASN A 334 6.55 -11.09 -9.38
C ASN A 334 7.80 -10.32 -8.94
N GLY A 335 7.66 -9.00 -8.70
CA GLY A 335 8.80 -8.18 -8.25
C GLY A 335 9.41 -8.69 -6.95
N LEU A 336 8.57 -9.04 -5.97
CA LEU A 336 9.03 -9.67 -4.73
C LEU A 336 9.73 -11.00 -4.99
N ALA A 337 9.14 -11.87 -5.80
CA ALA A 337 9.70 -13.19 -6.10
C ALA A 337 11.11 -13.07 -6.70
N PHE A 338 11.29 -12.25 -7.74
CA PHE A 338 12.61 -12.05 -8.35
C PHE A 338 13.63 -11.42 -7.39
N GLY A 339 13.20 -10.50 -6.52
CA GLY A 339 14.03 -9.96 -5.45
C GLY A 339 14.52 -11.01 -4.46
N PHE A 340 13.57 -11.76 -3.89
CA PHE A 340 13.86 -12.81 -2.91
C PHE A 340 14.63 -13.98 -3.50
N ILE A 341 14.49 -14.28 -4.79
CA ILE A 341 15.26 -15.35 -5.44
C ILE A 341 16.70 -14.88 -5.72
N SER A 342 16.85 -13.68 -6.29
CA SER A 342 18.16 -13.18 -6.71
C SER A 342 19.11 -12.93 -5.55
N TYR A 343 18.61 -12.48 -4.39
CA TYR A 343 19.46 -12.18 -3.23
C TYR A 343 20.26 -13.40 -2.72
N PRO A 344 19.64 -14.53 -2.32
CA PRO A 344 20.37 -15.74 -1.94
C PRO A 344 21.18 -16.36 -3.08
N LEU A 345 20.67 -16.30 -4.32
CA LEU A 345 21.38 -16.85 -5.48
C LEU A 345 22.73 -16.14 -5.68
N ILE A 346 22.73 -14.81 -5.64
CA ILE A 346 23.95 -14.01 -5.72
C ILE A 346 24.85 -14.30 -4.52
N ALA A 347 24.30 -14.41 -3.31
CA ALA A 347 25.08 -14.74 -2.11
C ALA A 347 25.76 -16.11 -2.22
N ILE A 348 25.10 -17.13 -2.78
CA ILE A 348 25.74 -18.43 -3.06
C ILE A 348 26.90 -18.26 -4.03
N VAL A 349 26.65 -17.63 -5.18
CA VAL A 349 27.64 -17.53 -6.28
C VAL A 349 28.85 -16.68 -5.87
N THR A 350 28.66 -15.74 -4.95
CA THR A 350 29.72 -14.87 -4.40
C THR A 350 30.38 -15.43 -3.12
N GLY A 351 30.00 -16.63 -2.67
CA GLY A 351 30.58 -17.28 -1.49
C GLY A 351 30.06 -16.77 -0.13
N ARG A 352 29.03 -15.91 -0.11
CA ARG A 352 28.38 -15.35 1.08
C ARG A 352 27.11 -16.09 1.51
N GLY A 353 26.86 -17.28 0.99
CA GLY A 353 25.62 -18.03 1.28
C GLY A 353 25.36 -18.32 2.77
N LYS A 354 26.41 -18.36 3.61
CA LYS A 354 26.30 -18.55 5.07
C LYS A 354 25.74 -17.34 5.81
N GLU A 355 25.75 -16.16 5.20
CA GLU A 355 25.20 -14.92 5.76
C GLU A 355 23.66 -14.86 5.61
N ILE A 356 23.09 -15.76 4.80
CA ILE A 356 21.68 -15.79 4.49
C ILE A 356 20.90 -16.53 5.58
N SER A 357 19.86 -15.88 6.11
CA SER A 357 18.96 -16.48 7.07
C SER A 357 18.19 -17.66 6.47
N ILE A 358 17.87 -18.66 7.29
CA ILE A 358 17.06 -19.81 6.88
C ILE A 358 15.67 -19.37 6.40
N ALA A 359 15.10 -18.34 7.04
CA ALA A 359 13.81 -17.79 6.63
C ALA A 359 13.86 -17.18 5.23
N LEU A 360 14.93 -16.48 4.85
CA LEU A 360 15.07 -15.96 3.49
C LEU A 360 15.14 -17.09 2.46
N TRP A 361 15.85 -18.19 2.76
CA TRP A 361 15.87 -19.39 1.91
C TRP A 361 14.48 -19.99 1.68
N VAL A 362 13.68 -20.10 2.74
CA VAL A 362 12.31 -20.62 2.65
C VAL A 362 11.45 -19.71 1.79
N ILE A 363 11.56 -18.39 1.95
CA ILE A 363 10.84 -17.40 1.14
C ILE A 363 11.26 -17.51 -0.34
N SER A 364 12.55 -17.64 -0.62
CA SER A 364 13.05 -17.80 -2.00
C SER A 364 12.54 -19.09 -2.63
N LEU A 365 12.51 -20.19 -1.89
CA LEU A 365 11.98 -21.46 -2.39
C LEU A 365 10.47 -21.36 -2.68
N ALA A 366 9.72 -20.73 -1.77
CA ALA A 366 8.29 -20.45 -1.98
C ALA A 366 8.05 -19.55 -3.20
N ALA A 367 8.90 -18.54 -3.41
CA ALA A 367 8.86 -17.67 -4.58
C ALA A 367 9.14 -18.44 -5.89
N ILE A 368 10.09 -19.38 -5.88
CA ILE A 368 10.35 -20.25 -7.05
C ILE A 368 9.13 -21.11 -7.35
N LEU A 369 8.57 -21.77 -6.33
CA LEU A 369 7.35 -22.57 -6.46
C LEU A 369 6.19 -21.75 -7.02
N MET A 370 5.99 -20.54 -6.51
CA MET A 370 4.96 -19.62 -7.01
C MET A 370 5.14 -19.30 -8.49
N LEU A 371 6.37 -19.00 -8.93
CA LEU A 371 6.65 -18.70 -10.34
C LEU A 371 6.47 -19.92 -11.25
N LEU A 372 6.82 -21.12 -10.78
CA LEU A 372 6.64 -22.37 -11.53
C LEU A 372 5.16 -22.72 -11.69
N LEU A 373 4.37 -22.56 -10.62
CA LEU A 373 2.93 -22.84 -10.63
C LEU A 373 2.14 -21.85 -11.49
N LYS A 374 2.68 -20.64 -11.75
CA LYS A 374 2.00 -19.61 -12.55
C LYS A 374 1.85 -19.99 -14.04
N ASN A 375 2.66 -20.91 -14.54
CA ASN A 375 2.67 -21.34 -15.95
C ASN A 375 1.77 -22.56 -16.22
N HIS A 376 0.97 -22.99 -15.24
CA HIS A 376 -0.04 -24.05 -15.33
C HIS A 376 -1.37 -23.52 -14.80
#